data_AF-A0AAP2GMX0-F1
#
_entry.id   AF-A0AAP2GMX0-F1
#
_cell.length_a   1.000
_cell.length_b   1.000
_cell.length_c   1.000
_cell.angle_alpha   90.00
_cell.angle_beta   90.00
_cell.angle_gamma   90.00
#
_symmetry.space_group_name_H-M   'P 1'
#
loop_
_entity.id
_entity.type
_entity.pdbx_description
1 polymer ?
#
loop_
_entity_poly.entity_id
_entity_poly.type
_entity_poly.pdbx_seq_one_letter_code
_entity_poly.pdbx_strand_id
1 'polypeptide(L)'
;MAKLTNDQRTQIREFLIRQGLSFKPLQDEMTDHISCDIEDRMSEGYTFEEAWPQAVGAIPDQHFQHIQTEVMETINKRFTLSQGFSFLALSLLLISTLFKVLHFPLSGETLMLSFGFIAASLLTTSLSGIFLNKEKKGATRVLAVILGMVGLLIGFGFKLFHLPGADEAVTLAVGLLIVSLLVNTVYVYRHASGEGNLLTFLHEKYTPGIERFFLLLLFPLVIYKVVLIIAGPHVYVGNLLLLIVILGGGLQLIALSWRIMEKDLSKRNTLTLAATIILCFFLLLPFLGEALPVTIRVVIITVFSVVSAWLACTVEEGPKKMLPLTIVSLAPALFLGWALIWLNVIPTSLRGVFFNLPVLALLVAGVILCRKHGPMRTYMLVALSSYIFEYLA
;
A
#
# COMPACT_ATOMS: atom_id res chain seq x y z
N MET A 1 -31.36 -4.26 -32.48
CA MET A 1 -31.23 -5.18 -31.33
C MET A 1 -32.34 -4.87 -30.36
N ALA A 2 -33.15 -5.86 -30.03
CA ALA A 2 -34.08 -5.74 -28.91
C ALA A 2 -33.27 -5.56 -27.62
N LYS A 3 -33.74 -4.72 -26.70
CA LYS A 3 -33.02 -4.42 -25.46
C LYS A 3 -33.95 -4.68 -24.29
N LEU A 4 -33.45 -5.37 -23.26
CA LEU A 4 -34.24 -5.68 -22.08
C LEU A 4 -34.58 -4.42 -21.27
N THR A 5 -35.79 -4.40 -20.73
CA THR A 5 -36.23 -3.40 -19.75
C THR A 5 -35.54 -3.61 -18.40
N ASN A 6 -35.52 -2.57 -17.56
CA ASN A 6 -34.95 -2.67 -16.21
C ASN A 6 -35.71 -3.68 -15.33
N ASP A 7 -37.01 -3.82 -15.54
CA ASP A 7 -37.84 -4.79 -14.81
C ASP A 7 -37.48 -6.22 -15.20
N GLN A 8 -37.26 -6.49 -16.50
CA GLN A 8 -36.78 -7.79 -16.97
C GLN A 8 -35.38 -8.11 -16.43
N ARG A 9 -34.46 -7.13 -16.40
CA ARG A 9 -33.13 -7.32 -15.77
C ARG A 9 -33.25 -7.60 -14.27
N THR A 10 -34.22 -7.00 -13.59
CA THR A 10 -34.51 -7.27 -12.18
C THR A 10 -35.02 -8.70 -11.99
N GLN A 11 -35.91 -9.18 -12.86
CA GLN A 11 -36.38 -10.58 -12.84
C GLN A 11 -35.23 -11.58 -13.02
N ILE A 12 -34.27 -11.31 -13.92
CA ILE A 12 -33.07 -12.13 -14.10
C ILE A 12 -32.25 -12.18 -12.80
N ARG A 13 -32.01 -11.03 -12.16
CA ARG A 13 -31.29 -10.97 -10.89
C ARG A 13 -31.98 -11.73 -9.78
N GLU A 14 -33.30 -11.58 -9.64
CA GLU A 14 -34.09 -12.31 -8.64
C GLU A 14 -34.07 -13.82 -8.89
N PHE A 15 -34.06 -14.25 -10.14
CA PHE A 15 -33.87 -15.66 -10.50
C PHE A 15 -32.50 -16.17 -10.04
N LEU A 16 -31.41 -15.44 -10.31
CA LEU A 16 -30.06 -15.81 -9.86
C LEU A 16 -29.95 -15.90 -8.33
N ILE A 17 -30.57 -14.96 -7.60
CA ILE A 17 -30.63 -15.00 -6.12
C ILE A 17 -31.37 -16.24 -5.65
N ARG A 18 -32.52 -16.57 -6.26
CA ARG A 18 -33.30 -17.77 -5.94
C ARG A 18 -32.53 -19.07 -6.22
N GLN A 19 -31.66 -19.07 -7.22
CA GLN A 19 -30.73 -20.17 -7.49
C GLN A 19 -29.55 -20.24 -6.49
N GLY A 20 -29.45 -19.32 -5.52
CA GLY A 20 -28.42 -19.32 -4.49
C GLY A 20 -27.14 -18.56 -4.86
N LEU A 21 -27.15 -17.80 -5.97
CA LEU A 21 -26.03 -16.95 -6.36
C LEU A 21 -26.02 -15.68 -5.50
N SER A 22 -25.15 -15.65 -4.49
CA SER A 22 -24.99 -14.56 -3.53
C SER A 22 -23.73 -13.71 -3.78
N PHE A 23 -22.76 -14.24 -4.53
CA PHE A 23 -21.52 -13.53 -4.86
C PHE A 23 -21.77 -12.47 -5.95
N LYS A 24 -21.91 -11.21 -5.53
CA LYS A 24 -22.34 -10.09 -6.38
C LYS A 24 -21.56 -9.92 -7.70
N PRO A 25 -20.21 -10.02 -7.76
CA PRO A 25 -19.49 -9.91 -9.02
C PRO A 25 -19.89 -10.98 -10.04
N LEU A 26 -20.03 -12.23 -9.59
CA LEU A 26 -20.49 -13.34 -10.43
C LEU A 26 -21.97 -13.18 -10.78
N GLN A 27 -22.79 -12.65 -9.87
CA GLN A 27 -24.19 -12.33 -10.16
C GLN A 27 -24.31 -11.28 -11.27
N ASP A 28 -23.52 -10.22 -11.23
CA ASP A 28 -23.54 -9.17 -12.25
C ASP A 28 -23.11 -9.75 -13.61
N GLU A 29 -22.05 -10.58 -13.65
CA GLU A 29 -21.59 -11.27 -14.87
C GLU A 29 -22.63 -12.24 -15.44
N MET A 30 -23.25 -13.07 -14.60
CA MET A 30 -24.29 -14.00 -15.03
C MET A 30 -25.57 -13.26 -15.47
N THR A 31 -25.88 -12.12 -14.84
CA THR A 31 -27.00 -11.28 -15.27
C THR A 31 -26.78 -10.78 -16.69
N ASP A 32 -25.58 -10.28 -17.00
CA ASP A 32 -25.25 -9.78 -18.33
C ASP A 32 -25.24 -10.92 -19.36
N HIS A 33 -24.68 -12.09 -19.01
CA HIS A 33 -24.67 -13.24 -19.93
C HIS A 33 -26.07 -13.75 -20.27
N ILE A 34 -26.95 -13.90 -19.27
CA ILE A 34 -28.34 -14.31 -19.50
C ILE A 34 -29.10 -13.23 -20.27
N SER A 35 -28.83 -11.94 -19.98
CA SER A 35 -29.43 -10.83 -20.70
C SER A 35 -29.10 -10.88 -22.19
N CYS A 36 -27.83 -11.13 -22.54
CA CYS A 36 -27.41 -11.26 -23.95
C CYS A 36 -28.11 -12.43 -24.66
N ASP A 37 -28.21 -13.62 -24.04
CA ASP A 37 -28.89 -14.77 -24.67
C ASP A 37 -30.37 -14.50 -24.95
N ILE A 38 -31.05 -13.79 -24.03
CA ILE A 38 -32.44 -13.39 -24.23
C ILE A 38 -32.56 -12.31 -25.31
N GLU A 39 -31.68 -11.30 -25.32
CA GLU A 39 -31.66 -10.23 -26.32
C GLU A 39 -31.41 -10.79 -27.74
N ASP A 40 -30.56 -11.81 -27.87
CA ASP A 40 -30.28 -12.51 -29.12
C ASP A 40 -31.53 -13.25 -29.64
N ARG A 41 -32.21 -14.03 -28.79
CA ARG A 41 -33.49 -14.69 -29.15
C ARG A 41 -34.58 -13.69 -29.51
N MET A 42 -34.69 -12.59 -28.76
CA MET A 42 -35.65 -11.53 -29.10
C MET A 42 -35.34 -10.89 -30.46
N SER A 43 -34.06 -10.87 -30.88
CA SER A 43 -33.66 -10.40 -32.21
C SER A 43 -34.06 -11.35 -33.34
N GLU A 44 -34.27 -12.63 -33.04
CA GLU A 44 -34.79 -13.65 -33.96
C GLU A 44 -36.33 -13.62 -34.09
N GLY A 45 -37.00 -12.77 -33.31
CA GLY A 45 -38.45 -12.54 -33.39
C GLY A 45 -39.27 -13.13 -32.23
N TYR A 46 -38.62 -13.76 -31.25
CA TYR A 46 -39.30 -14.25 -30.04
C TYR A 46 -39.70 -13.11 -29.10
N THR A 47 -40.80 -13.27 -28.37
CA THR A 47 -41.10 -12.35 -27.25
C THR A 47 -40.23 -12.67 -26.04
N PHE A 48 -40.15 -11.77 -25.06
CA PHE A 48 -39.41 -12.04 -23.82
C PHE A 48 -39.97 -13.27 -23.08
N GLU A 49 -41.30 -13.41 -23.07
CA GLU A 49 -42.01 -14.50 -22.42
C GLU A 49 -41.69 -15.87 -23.05
N GLU A 50 -41.35 -15.88 -24.34
CA GLU A 50 -40.92 -17.07 -25.07
C GLU A 50 -39.42 -17.32 -24.92
N ALA A 51 -38.60 -16.27 -24.98
CA ALA A 51 -37.15 -16.34 -24.91
C ALA A 51 -36.64 -16.71 -23.50
N TRP A 52 -37.24 -16.15 -22.44
CA TRP A 52 -36.87 -16.38 -21.04
C TRP A 52 -36.84 -17.86 -20.63
N PRO A 53 -37.93 -18.64 -20.76
CA PRO A 53 -37.94 -20.03 -20.33
C PRO A 53 -37.00 -20.89 -21.16
N GLN A 54 -36.69 -20.51 -22.40
CA GLN A 54 -35.71 -21.24 -23.23
C GLN A 54 -34.27 -20.96 -22.79
N ALA A 55 -33.94 -19.70 -22.49
CA ALA A 55 -32.62 -19.31 -21.99
C ALA A 55 -32.33 -19.94 -20.63
N VAL A 56 -33.30 -19.90 -19.71
CA VAL A 56 -33.15 -20.40 -18.34
C VAL A 56 -33.34 -21.92 -18.25
N GLY A 57 -34.26 -22.49 -19.03
CA GLY A 57 -34.55 -23.93 -19.01
C GLY A 57 -33.38 -24.80 -19.50
N ALA A 58 -32.43 -24.21 -20.23
CA ALA A 58 -31.18 -24.87 -20.61
C ALA A 58 -30.18 -24.99 -19.46
N ILE A 59 -30.39 -24.27 -18.35
CA ILE A 59 -29.46 -24.19 -17.22
C ILE A 59 -29.85 -25.27 -16.20
N PRO A 60 -28.95 -26.23 -15.87
CA PRO A 60 -29.25 -27.24 -14.87
C PRO A 60 -29.52 -26.64 -13.48
N ASP A 61 -30.35 -27.31 -12.70
CA ASP A 61 -30.56 -26.98 -11.29
C ASP A 61 -29.20 -26.97 -10.55
N GLN A 62 -29.01 -26.01 -9.64
CA GLN A 62 -27.78 -25.82 -8.85
C GLN A 62 -26.51 -25.44 -9.62
N HIS A 63 -26.57 -25.26 -10.95
CA HIS A 63 -25.39 -24.91 -11.75
C HIS A 63 -24.66 -23.65 -11.23
N PHE A 64 -25.40 -22.60 -10.86
CA PHE A 64 -24.83 -21.38 -10.30
C PHE A 64 -24.20 -21.56 -8.92
N GLN A 65 -24.72 -22.46 -8.08
CA GLN A 65 -24.12 -22.76 -6.78
C GLN A 65 -22.79 -23.48 -6.94
N HIS A 66 -22.69 -24.38 -7.92
CA HIS A 66 -21.44 -25.06 -8.25
C HIS A 66 -20.39 -24.06 -8.72
N ILE A 67 -20.73 -23.21 -9.71
CA ILE A 67 -19.83 -22.17 -10.21
C ILE A 67 -19.40 -21.24 -9.07
N GLN A 68 -20.33 -20.79 -8.23
CA GLN A 68 -20.00 -19.94 -7.09
C GLN A 68 -19.04 -20.65 -6.12
N THR A 69 -19.26 -21.93 -5.85
CA THR A 69 -18.41 -22.71 -4.95
C THR A 69 -17.00 -22.84 -5.52
N GLU A 70 -16.85 -23.18 -6.80
CA GLU A 70 -15.55 -23.26 -7.48
C GLU A 70 -14.82 -21.92 -7.52
N VAL A 71 -15.54 -20.84 -7.82
CA VAL A 71 -15.01 -19.48 -7.82
C VAL A 71 -14.55 -19.09 -6.41
N MET A 72 -15.39 -19.33 -5.39
CA MET A 72 -15.07 -19.00 -4.01
C MET A 72 -13.93 -19.84 -3.45
N GLU A 73 -13.87 -21.12 -3.78
CA GLU A 73 -12.74 -21.98 -3.45
C GLU A 73 -11.44 -21.48 -4.06
N THR A 74 -11.48 -21.08 -5.33
CA THR A 74 -10.30 -20.55 -6.03
C THR A 74 -9.84 -19.23 -5.41
N ILE A 75 -10.77 -18.35 -5.06
CA ILE A 75 -10.49 -17.09 -4.36
C ILE A 75 -9.88 -17.38 -2.98
N ASN A 76 -10.51 -18.26 -2.19
CA ASN A 76 -10.06 -18.62 -0.86
C ASN A 76 -8.67 -19.28 -0.89
N LYS A 77 -8.42 -20.25 -1.78
CA LYS A 77 -7.11 -20.91 -1.94
C LYS A 77 -6.01 -19.87 -2.20
N ARG A 78 -6.24 -18.91 -3.11
CA ARG A 78 -5.27 -17.84 -3.41
C ARG A 78 -5.04 -16.90 -2.24
N PHE A 79 -6.10 -16.54 -1.52
CA PHE A 79 -6.00 -15.68 -0.33
C PHE A 79 -5.23 -16.37 0.80
N THR A 80 -5.52 -17.64 1.07
CA THR A 80 -4.81 -18.46 2.06
C THR A 80 -3.33 -18.61 1.71
N LEU A 81 -2.98 -18.76 0.42
CA LEU A 81 -1.57 -18.83 -0.01
C LEU A 81 -0.81 -17.52 0.24
N SER A 82 -1.38 -16.37 -0.13
CA SER A 82 -0.75 -15.06 0.15
C SER A 82 -0.60 -14.82 1.66
N GLN A 83 -1.62 -15.14 2.45
CA GLN A 83 -1.54 -15.04 3.91
C GLN A 83 -0.45 -15.95 4.49
N GLY A 84 -0.35 -17.19 3.98
CA GLY A 84 0.69 -18.13 4.35
C GLY A 84 2.09 -17.58 4.08
N PHE A 85 2.33 -17.01 2.89
CA PHE A 85 3.61 -16.39 2.56
C PHE A 85 3.92 -15.17 3.42
N SER A 86 2.93 -14.31 3.71
CA SER A 86 3.13 -13.15 4.59
C SER A 86 3.46 -13.56 6.03
N PHE A 87 2.78 -14.59 6.56
CA PHE A 87 3.06 -15.11 7.90
C PHE A 87 4.45 -15.73 7.95
N LEU A 88 4.79 -16.57 6.96
CA LEU A 88 6.10 -17.22 6.88
C LEU A 88 7.23 -16.19 6.71
N ALA A 89 7.03 -15.17 5.87
CA ALA A 89 7.95 -14.05 5.73
C ALA A 89 8.20 -13.35 7.07
N LEU A 90 7.13 -13.00 7.81
CA LEU A 90 7.27 -12.33 9.11
C LEU A 90 7.97 -13.22 10.14
N SER A 91 7.60 -14.50 10.22
CA SER A 91 8.25 -15.46 11.12
C SER A 91 9.72 -15.62 10.80
N LEU A 92 10.09 -15.80 9.52
CA LEU A 92 11.48 -15.92 9.09
C LEU A 92 12.28 -14.65 9.36
N LEU A 93 11.67 -13.48 9.18
CA LEU A 93 12.31 -12.20 9.47
C LEU A 93 12.60 -12.08 10.97
N LEU A 94 11.64 -12.42 11.84
CA LEU A 94 11.85 -12.45 13.29
C LEU A 94 12.94 -13.45 13.70
N ILE A 95 12.90 -14.67 13.15
CA ILE A 95 13.90 -15.71 13.41
C ILE A 95 15.29 -15.24 12.95
N SER A 96 15.39 -14.66 11.74
CA SER A 96 16.64 -14.10 11.22
C SER A 96 17.19 -12.98 12.12
N THR A 97 16.32 -12.10 12.61
CA THR A 97 16.69 -11.04 13.55
C THR A 97 17.25 -11.63 14.84
N LEU A 98 16.57 -12.63 15.41
CA LEU A 98 17.04 -13.34 16.61
C LEU A 98 18.38 -14.03 16.37
N PHE A 99 18.55 -14.70 15.23
CA PHE A 99 19.82 -15.35 14.88
C PHE A 99 20.94 -14.33 14.74
N LYS A 100 20.67 -13.15 14.18
CA LYS A 100 21.67 -12.09 14.06
C LYS A 100 22.08 -11.54 15.44
N VAL A 101 21.12 -11.34 16.34
CA VAL A 101 21.37 -10.87 17.72
C VAL A 101 22.13 -11.91 18.54
N LEU A 102 21.80 -13.18 18.38
CA LEU A 102 22.47 -14.29 19.08
C LEU A 102 23.75 -14.77 18.38
N HIS A 103 24.18 -14.09 17.31
CA HIS A 103 25.34 -14.46 16.49
C HIS A 103 25.30 -15.90 15.93
N PHE A 104 24.11 -16.45 15.70
CA PHE A 104 23.96 -17.76 15.09
C PHE A 104 24.31 -17.74 13.59
N PRO A 105 24.91 -18.84 13.08
CA PRO A 105 25.05 -19.03 11.64
C PRO A 105 23.67 -19.07 10.99
N LEU A 106 23.58 -18.86 9.68
CA LEU A 106 22.34 -18.84 8.89
C LEU A 106 21.45 -17.58 9.03
N SER A 107 21.87 -16.57 9.80
CA SER A 107 21.09 -15.33 9.94
C SER A 107 20.89 -14.59 8.61
N GLY A 108 21.88 -14.62 7.71
CA GLY A 108 21.79 -13.98 6.39
C GLY A 108 20.86 -14.74 5.43
N GLU A 109 21.02 -16.07 5.36
CA GLU A 109 20.25 -16.95 4.49
C GLU A 109 18.76 -16.94 4.86
N THR A 110 18.46 -16.99 6.17
CA THR A 110 17.08 -16.84 6.68
C THR A 110 16.49 -15.46 6.37
N LEU A 111 17.30 -14.39 6.42
CA LEU A 111 16.87 -13.04 6.02
C LEU A 111 16.52 -12.98 4.54
N MET A 112 17.37 -13.54 3.68
CA MET A 112 17.14 -13.59 2.24
C MET A 112 15.88 -14.38 1.90
N LEU A 113 15.69 -15.52 2.57
CA LEU A 113 14.50 -16.33 2.41
C LEU A 113 13.25 -15.54 2.80
N SER A 114 13.31 -14.75 3.88
CA SER A 114 12.21 -13.85 4.28
C SER A 114 11.88 -12.84 3.17
N PHE A 115 12.89 -12.23 2.52
CA PHE A 115 12.66 -11.33 1.39
C PHE A 115 12.03 -12.04 0.19
N GLY A 116 12.46 -13.26 -0.10
CA GLY A 116 11.86 -14.10 -1.12
C GLY A 116 10.37 -14.31 -0.86
N PHE A 117 9.98 -14.62 0.39
CA PHE A 117 8.57 -14.77 0.77
C PHE A 117 7.79 -13.45 0.78
N ILE A 118 8.41 -12.32 1.15
CA ILE A 118 7.78 -10.99 1.00
C ILE A 118 7.50 -10.71 -0.48
N ALA A 119 8.49 -10.90 -1.36
CA ALA A 119 8.34 -10.70 -2.79
C ALA A 119 7.28 -11.63 -3.40
N ALA A 120 7.30 -12.91 -3.03
CA ALA A 120 6.30 -13.89 -3.46
C ALA A 120 4.89 -13.52 -2.99
N SER A 121 4.75 -13.06 -1.74
CA SER A 121 3.47 -12.57 -1.20
C SER A 121 2.97 -11.34 -1.97
N LEU A 122 3.84 -10.36 -2.21
CA LEU A 122 3.50 -9.15 -2.97
C LEU A 122 3.07 -9.48 -4.40
N LEU A 123 3.80 -10.35 -5.09
CA LEU A 123 3.46 -10.82 -6.43
C LEU A 123 2.13 -11.58 -6.44
N THR A 124 1.97 -12.57 -5.56
CA THR A 124 0.77 -13.43 -5.51
C THR A 124 -0.48 -12.60 -5.21
N THR A 125 -0.41 -11.71 -4.20
CA THR A 125 -1.51 -10.84 -3.80
C THR A 125 -1.93 -9.92 -4.93
N SER A 126 -0.94 -9.32 -5.59
CA SER A 126 -1.22 -8.33 -6.62
C SER A 126 -1.68 -8.94 -7.94
N LEU A 127 -1.08 -10.07 -8.35
CA LEU A 127 -1.55 -10.84 -9.49
C LEU A 127 -2.98 -11.33 -9.25
N SER A 128 -3.26 -11.86 -8.06
CA SER A 128 -4.64 -12.21 -7.68
C SER A 128 -5.57 -11.00 -7.77
N GLY A 129 -5.14 -9.83 -7.28
CA GLY A 129 -5.86 -8.58 -7.40
C GLY A 129 -6.15 -8.17 -8.85
N ILE A 130 -5.18 -8.31 -9.75
CA ILE A 130 -5.34 -8.05 -11.20
C ILE A 130 -6.32 -9.05 -11.81
N PHE A 131 -6.18 -10.35 -11.51
CA PHE A 131 -7.02 -11.40 -12.07
C PHE A 131 -8.47 -11.35 -11.59
N LEU A 132 -8.71 -10.90 -10.35
CA LEU A 132 -10.05 -10.80 -9.78
C LEU A 132 -10.79 -9.53 -10.17
N ASN A 133 -10.08 -8.52 -10.68
CA ASN A 133 -10.67 -7.22 -11.03
C ASN A 133 -10.25 -6.84 -12.47
N LYS A 134 -10.41 -7.78 -13.42
CA LYS A 134 -10.02 -7.61 -14.83
C LYS A 134 -10.79 -6.48 -15.52
N GLU A 135 -11.97 -6.15 -15.01
CA GLU A 135 -12.79 -5.02 -15.45
C GLU A 135 -12.17 -3.66 -15.14
N LYS A 136 -11.24 -3.59 -14.18
CA LYS A 136 -10.56 -2.34 -13.81
C LYS A 136 -9.34 -2.09 -14.70
N LYS A 137 -9.21 -0.86 -15.17
CA LYS A 137 -8.04 -0.41 -15.94
C LYS A 137 -6.85 -0.18 -15.00
N GLY A 138 -5.65 -0.54 -15.45
CA GLY A 138 -4.40 -0.23 -14.75
C GLY A 138 -3.55 -1.43 -14.30
N ALA A 139 -3.85 -2.65 -14.76
CA ALA A 139 -3.04 -3.83 -14.48
C ALA A 139 -1.54 -3.64 -14.76
N THR A 140 -1.18 -3.00 -15.88
CA THR A 140 0.22 -2.70 -16.24
C THR A 140 0.89 -1.75 -15.26
N ARG A 141 0.16 -0.74 -14.75
CA ARG A 141 0.67 0.22 -13.75
C ARG A 141 0.88 -0.44 -12.40
N VAL A 142 -0.07 -1.28 -11.98
CA VAL A 142 0.07 -2.11 -10.77
C VAL A 142 1.32 -2.99 -10.87
N LEU A 143 1.46 -3.72 -11.98
CA LEU A 143 2.61 -4.59 -12.24
C LEU A 143 3.94 -3.83 -12.22
N ALA A 144 4.01 -2.65 -12.83
CA ALA A 144 5.21 -1.82 -12.83
C ALA A 144 5.65 -1.40 -11.41
N VAL A 145 4.70 -1.00 -10.55
CA VAL A 145 5.00 -0.69 -9.14
C VAL A 145 5.50 -1.93 -8.40
N ILE A 146 4.89 -3.10 -8.60
CA ILE A 146 5.30 -4.34 -7.92
C ILE A 146 6.68 -4.80 -8.39
N LEU A 147 6.97 -4.71 -9.69
CA LEU A 147 8.30 -5.02 -10.22
C LEU A 147 9.35 -4.09 -9.63
N GLY A 148 9.04 -2.80 -9.48
CA GLY A 148 9.89 -1.86 -8.75
C GLY A 148 10.12 -2.25 -7.29
N MET A 149 9.07 -2.67 -6.57
CA MET A 149 9.15 -3.11 -5.17
C MET A 149 9.97 -4.39 -5.01
N VAL A 150 9.74 -5.39 -5.87
CA VAL A 150 10.50 -6.66 -5.88
C VAL A 150 11.95 -6.39 -6.26
N GLY A 151 12.20 -5.54 -7.26
CA GLY A 151 13.55 -5.11 -7.64
C GLY A 151 14.27 -4.44 -6.47
N LEU A 152 13.56 -3.62 -5.68
CA LEU A 152 14.14 -2.95 -4.52
C LEU A 152 14.50 -3.97 -3.43
N LEU A 153 13.65 -4.96 -3.16
CA LEU A 153 13.95 -6.05 -2.22
C LEU A 153 15.17 -6.87 -2.68
N ILE A 154 15.30 -7.14 -3.97
CA ILE A 154 16.46 -7.82 -4.55
C ILE A 154 17.73 -6.97 -4.39
N GLY A 155 17.66 -5.68 -4.72
CA GLY A 155 18.78 -4.74 -4.59
C GLY A 155 19.27 -4.63 -3.13
N PHE A 156 18.35 -4.50 -2.17
CA PHE A 156 18.72 -4.56 -0.76
C PHE A 156 19.28 -5.92 -0.37
N GLY A 157 18.70 -7.03 -0.86
CA GLY A 157 19.27 -8.36 -0.70
C GLY A 157 20.74 -8.40 -1.12
N PHE A 158 21.06 -7.89 -2.31
CA PHE A 158 22.44 -7.83 -2.80
C PHE A 158 23.33 -7.00 -1.88
N LYS A 159 22.83 -5.87 -1.38
CA LYS A 159 23.54 -5.03 -0.43
C LYS A 159 23.82 -5.73 0.90
N LEU A 160 22.87 -6.51 1.42
CA LEU A 160 23.06 -7.32 2.63
C LEU A 160 24.19 -8.34 2.47
N PHE A 161 24.29 -8.96 1.28
CA PHE A 161 25.30 -9.98 0.97
C PHE A 161 26.60 -9.41 0.37
N HIS A 162 26.70 -8.10 0.22
CA HIS A 162 27.85 -7.44 -0.44
C HIS A 162 28.11 -7.99 -1.85
N LEU A 163 27.04 -8.35 -2.57
CA LEU A 163 27.13 -8.84 -3.95
C LEU A 163 27.44 -7.66 -4.90
N PRO A 164 28.21 -7.90 -5.99
CA PRO A 164 28.47 -6.88 -6.98
C PRO A 164 27.17 -6.44 -7.66
N GLY A 165 27.06 -5.16 -7.99
CA GLY A 165 25.86 -4.61 -8.64
C GLY A 165 24.75 -4.16 -7.67
N ALA A 166 24.97 -4.20 -6.35
CA ALA A 166 23.95 -3.89 -5.36
C ALA A 166 23.42 -2.45 -5.47
N ASP A 167 24.31 -1.46 -5.60
CA ASP A 167 23.92 -0.05 -5.67
C ASP A 167 23.25 0.28 -7.01
N GLU A 168 23.70 -0.35 -8.11
CA GLU A 168 23.08 -0.27 -9.42
C GLU A 168 21.67 -0.87 -9.40
N ALA A 169 21.48 -2.03 -8.76
CA ALA A 169 20.18 -2.68 -8.62
C ALA A 169 19.21 -1.82 -7.80
N VAL A 170 19.66 -1.24 -6.67
CA VAL A 170 18.85 -0.32 -5.86
C VAL A 170 18.49 0.93 -6.66
N THR A 171 19.45 1.53 -7.35
CA THR A 171 19.24 2.74 -8.16
C THR A 171 18.23 2.49 -9.28
N LEU A 172 18.35 1.36 -9.99
CA LEU A 172 17.41 0.96 -11.03
C LEU A 172 16.00 0.74 -10.48
N ALA A 173 15.88 0.04 -9.34
CA ALA A 173 14.59 -0.20 -8.70
C ALA A 173 13.92 1.09 -8.22
N VAL A 174 14.68 2.01 -7.60
CA VAL A 174 14.21 3.34 -7.20
C VAL A 174 13.74 4.13 -8.42
N GLY A 175 14.52 4.15 -9.51
CA GLY A 175 14.14 4.82 -10.76
C GLY A 175 12.84 4.25 -11.35
N LEU A 176 12.71 2.92 -11.42
CA LEU A 176 11.51 2.24 -11.90
C LEU A 176 10.28 2.59 -11.03
N LEU A 177 10.43 2.63 -9.71
CA LEU A 177 9.36 3.02 -8.79
C LEU A 177 8.95 4.47 -8.97
N ILE A 178 9.90 5.42 -9.03
CA ILE A 178 9.61 6.83 -9.26
C ILE A 178 8.80 6.99 -10.55
N VAL A 179 9.28 6.43 -11.67
CA VAL A 179 8.57 6.52 -12.97
C VAL A 179 7.18 5.92 -12.87
N SER A 180 7.04 4.73 -12.29
CA SER A 180 5.76 4.03 -12.16
C SER A 180 4.73 4.82 -11.33
N LEU A 181 5.17 5.38 -10.19
CA LEU A 181 4.32 6.20 -9.32
C LEU A 181 3.93 7.53 -9.97
N LEU A 182 4.84 8.18 -10.70
CA LEU A 182 4.56 9.42 -11.42
C LEU A 182 3.56 9.20 -12.55
N VAL A 183 3.76 8.17 -13.37
CA VAL A 183 2.82 7.80 -14.44
C VAL A 183 1.44 7.53 -13.86
N ASN A 184 1.35 6.79 -12.75
CA ASN A 184 0.06 6.54 -12.10
C ASN A 184 -0.56 7.82 -11.51
N THR A 185 0.24 8.69 -10.90
CA THR A 185 -0.23 9.95 -10.32
C THR A 185 -0.82 10.88 -11.38
N VAL A 186 -0.11 11.05 -12.50
CA VAL A 186 -0.59 11.85 -13.64
C VAL A 186 -1.83 11.22 -14.27
N TYR A 187 -1.87 9.89 -14.37
CA TYR A 187 -3.06 9.18 -14.87
C TYR A 187 -4.30 9.47 -14.02
N VAL A 188 -4.19 9.30 -12.70
CA VAL A 188 -5.30 9.53 -11.74
C VAL A 188 -5.79 10.97 -11.83
N TYR A 189 -4.86 11.93 -11.91
CA TYR A 189 -5.23 13.33 -12.06
C TYR A 189 -6.01 13.61 -13.35
N ARG A 190 -5.56 13.04 -14.48
CA ARG A 190 -6.20 13.26 -15.79
C ARG A 190 -7.54 12.53 -15.94
N HIS A 191 -7.68 11.33 -15.38
CA HIS A 191 -8.85 10.48 -15.57
C HIS A 191 -9.65 10.36 -14.27
N ALA A 192 -10.53 11.32 -14.03
CA ALA A 192 -11.53 11.24 -12.94
C ALA A 192 -12.76 10.43 -13.35
N SER A 193 -12.53 9.24 -13.92
CA SER A 193 -13.61 8.33 -14.26
C SER A 193 -13.85 7.43 -13.05
N GLY A 194 -15.10 7.34 -12.59
CA GLY A 194 -15.54 6.34 -11.60
C GLY A 194 -15.30 4.88 -12.02
N GLU A 195 -14.71 4.64 -13.20
CA GLU A 195 -13.99 3.43 -13.59
C GLU A 195 -12.74 3.26 -12.71
N GLY A 196 -12.94 2.88 -11.45
CA GLY A 196 -11.94 2.83 -10.39
C GLY A 196 -10.56 2.38 -10.87
N ASN A 197 -9.54 3.23 -10.73
CA ASN A 197 -8.15 2.83 -11.00
C ASN A 197 -7.83 1.58 -10.17
N LEU A 198 -7.41 0.49 -10.83
CA LEU A 198 -7.15 -0.78 -10.16
C LEU A 198 -6.21 -0.63 -8.96
N LEU A 199 -5.16 0.20 -9.09
CA LEU A 199 -4.21 0.41 -8.00
C LEU A 199 -4.85 1.11 -6.80
N THR A 200 -5.64 2.17 -7.04
CA THR A 200 -6.40 2.86 -5.99
C THR A 200 -7.41 1.92 -5.34
N PHE A 201 -8.12 1.13 -6.15
CA PHE A 201 -9.14 0.19 -5.70
C PHE A 201 -8.57 -0.92 -4.80
N LEU A 202 -7.51 -1.60 -5.26
CA LEU A 202 -6.84 -2.63 -4.46
C LEU A 202 -6.38 -2.05 -3.13
N HIS A 203 -5.78 -0.86 -3.18
CA HIS A 203 -5.28 -0.21 -2.00
C HIS A 203 -6.39 0.18 -1.02
N GLU A 204 -7.50 0.74 -1.50
CA GLU A 204 -8.67 1.04 -0.67
C GLU A 204 -9.21 -0.22 0.04
N LYS A 205 -9.32 -1.33 -0.71
CA LYS A 205 -9.81 -2.61 -0.17
C LYS A 205 -8.93 -3.16 0.95
N TYR A 206 -7.60 -2.99 0.85
CA TYR A 206 -6.64 -3.57 1.80
C TYR A 206 -6.10 -2.57 2.85
N THR A 207 -6.42 -1.28 2.75
CA THR A 207 -5.91 -0.20 3.63
C THR A 207 -5.98 -0.54 5.13
N PRO A 208 -7.13 -0.98 5.70
CA PRO A 208 -7.20 -1.24 7.14
C PRO A 208 -6.25 -2.36 7.60
N GLY A 209 -5.99 -3.34 6.74
CA GLY A 209 -5.05 -4.42 7.00
C GLY A 209 -3.60 -3.93 6.96
N ILE A 210 -3.27 -3.11 5.96
CA ILE A 210 -1.93 -2.54 5.75
C ILE A 210 -1.52 -1.67 6.96
N GLU A 211 -2.39 -0.78 7.43
CA GLU A 211 -2.09 0.07 8.59
C GLU A 211 -1.88 -0.73 9.88
N ARG A 212 -2.70 -1.77 10.11
CA ARG A 212 -2.52 -2.67 11.28
C ARG A 212 -1.22 -3.44 11.18
N PHE A 213 -0.84 -3.88 9.98
CA PHE A 213 0.43 -4.55 9.73
C PHE A 213 1.62 -3.64 10.06
N PHE A 214 1.62 -2.39 9.60
CA PHE A 214 2.68 -1.43 9.92
C PHE A 214 2.75 -1.11 11.41
N LEU A 215 1.61 -0.96 12.09
CA LEU A 215 1.57 -0.78 13.55
C LEU A 215 2.19 -1.97 14.30
N LEU A 216 1.82 -3.20 13.89
CA LEU A 216 2.34 -4.43 14.46
C LEU A 216 3.84 -4.56 14.25
N LEU A 217 4.35 -4.13 13.10
CA LEU A 217 5.78 -4.15 12.77
C LEU A 217 6.56 -3.04 13.49
N LEU A 218 5.96 -1.85 13.65
CA LEU A 218 6.59 -0.69 14.27
C LEU A 218 6.76 -0.85 15.79
N PHE A 219 5.81 -1.48 16.47
CA PHE A 219 5.87 -1.67 17.93
C PHE A 219 7.15 -2.38 18.41
N PRO A 220 7.51 -3.59 17.91
CA PRO A 220 8.74 -4.26 18.32
C PRO A 220 9.98 -3.49 17.87
N LEU A 221 9.92 -2.73 16.78
CA LEU A 221 11.03 -1.89 16.32
C LEU A 221 11.33 -0.72 17.25
N VAL A 222 10.29 -0.05 17.74
CA VAL A 222 10.43 1.03 18.72
C VAL A 222 11.09 0.47 19.98
N ILE A 223 10.61 -0.67 20.48
CA ILE A 223 11.20 -1.35 21.65
C ILE A 223 12.65 -1.71 21.38
N TYR A 224 12.93 -2.36 20.25
CA TYR A 224 14.28 -2.76 19.85
C TYR A 224 15.25 -1.57 19.82
N LYS A 225 14.83 -0.45 19.22
CA LYS A 225 15.65 0.76 19.14
C LYS A 225 15.86 1.43 20.50
N VAL A 226 14.86 1.46 21.37
CA VAL A 226 15.02 1.94 22.75
C VAL A 226 16.02 1.06 23.51
N VAL A 227 15.96 -0.26 23.34
CA VAL A 227 16.93 -1.19 23.94
C VAL A 227 18.34 -0.96 23.38
N LEU A 228 18.49 -0.74 22.06
CA LEU A 228 19.80 -0.45 21.45
C LEU A 228 20.44 0.83 21.98
N ILE A 229 19.66 1.87 22.27
CA ILE A 229 20.17 3.11 22.90
C ILE A 229 20.84 2.78 24.26
N ILE A 230 20.37 1.73 24.95
CA ILE A 230 20.91 1.29 26.25
C ILE A 230 22.04 0.26 26.07
N ALA A 231 21.88 -0.69 25.16
CA ALA A 231 22.74 -1.88 25.04
C ALA A 231 23.91 -1.74 24.05
N GLY A 232 23.94 -0.68 23.23
CA GLY A 232 24.99 -0.44 22.25
C GLY A 232 24.60 -0.81 20.81
N PRO A 233 25.41 -0.40 19.82
CA PRO A 233 25.00 -0.34 18.42
C PRO A 233 25.07 -1.70 17.71
N HIS A 234 23.91 -2.33 17.50
CA HIS A 234 23.71 -3.33 16.45
C HIS A 234 22.77 -2.74 15.40
N VAL A 235 23.35 -2.24 14.30
CA VAL A 235 22.70 -1.20 13.47
C VAL A 235 21.76 -1.76 12.40
N TYR A 236 21.95 -3.00 11.94
CA TYR A 236 21.53 -3.32 10.57
C TYR A 236 20.09 -3.84 10.39
N VAL A 237 19.62 -4.78 11.20
CA VAL A 237 18.32 -5.45 10.96
C VAL A 237 17.13 -4.54 11.27
N GLY A 238 17.20 -3.75 12.34
CA GLY A 238 16.14 -2.78 12.68
C GLY A 238 15.96 -1.71 11.60
N ASN A 239 17.05 -1.30 10.95
CA ASN A 239 17.02 -0.29 9.89
C ASN A 239 16.25 -0.76 8.64
N LEU A 240 16.42 -2.02 8.26
CA LEU A 240 15.72 -2.62 7.14
C LEU A 240 14.20 -2.73 7.38
N LEU A 241 13.80 -3.16 8.56
CA LEU A 241 12.39 -3.24 8.93
C LEU A 241 11.73 -1.86 8.97
N LEU A 242 12.42 -0.84 9.50
CA LEU A 242 11.97 0.55 9.46
C LEU A 242 11.81 1.03 8.02
N LEU A 243 12.73 0.67 7.14
CA LEU A 243 12.69 1.02 5.73
C LEU A 243 11.47 0.40 5.01
N ILE A 244 11.07 -0.84 5.37
CA ILE A 244 9.81 -1.44 4.90
C ILE A 244 8.60 -0.64 5.38
N VAL A 245 8.58 -0.19 6.64
CA VAL A 245 7.46 0.62 7.18
C VAL A 245 7.41 2.01 6.53
N ILE A 246 8.56 2.66 6.32
CA ILE A 246 8.65 3.97 5.66
C ILE A 246 8.13 3.86 4.23
N LEU A 247 8.62 2.88 3.46
CA LEU A 247 8.21 2.66 2.08
C LEU A 247 6.72 2.33 1.99
N GLY A 248 6.28 1.35 2.77
CA GLY A 248 4.89 0.88 2.77
C GLY A 248 3.91 1.96 3.22
N GLY A 249 4.22 2.68 4.31
CA GLY A 249 3.41 3.80 4.79
C GLY A 249 3.42 4.99 3.81
N GLY A 250 4.54 5.28 3.16
CA GLY A 250 4.64 6.33 2.15
C GLY A 250 3.81 6.02 0.91
N LEU A 251 3.90 4.79 0.40
CA LEU A 251 3.03 4.30 -0.68
C LEU A 251 1.56 4.35 -0.28
N GLN A 252 1.26 4.03 0.98
CA GLN A 252 -0.10 4.12 1.52
C GLN A 252 -0.63 5.55 1.49
N LEU A 253 0.18 6.53 1.88
CA LEU A 253 -0.20 7.95 1.83
C LEU A 253 -0.41 8.44 0.38
N ILE A 254 0.44 8.03 -0.56
CA ILE A 254 0.31 8.35 -1.99
C ILE A 254 -1.01 7.80 -2.53
N ALA A 255 -1.34 6.54 -2.23
CA ALA A 255 -2.56 5.92 -2.72
C ALA A 255 -3.83 6.50 -2.08
N LEU A 256 -3.80 6.92 -0.81
CA LEU A 256 -4.89 7.70 -0.20
C LEU A 256 -5.07 9.05 -0.91
N SER A 257 -3.98 9.68 -1.34
CA SER A 257 -4.03 10.94 -2.10
C SER A 257 -4.64 10.73 -3.49
N TRP A 258 -4.30 9.63 -4.18
CA TRP A 258 -4.95 9.23 -5.43
C TRP A 258 -6.45 9.02 -5.26
N ARG A 259 -6.87 8.29 -4.22
CA ARG A 259 -8.28 8.05 -3.92
C ARG A 259 -9.08 9.34 -3.82
N ILE A 260 -8.52 10.36 -3.17
CA ILE A 260 -9.26 11.62 -2.98
C ILE A 260 -9.30 12.46 -4.24
N MET A 261 -8.22 12.49 -5.03
CA MET A 261 -8.27 13.11 -6.36
C MET A 261 -9.29 12.44 -7.28
N GLU A 262 -9.54 11.14 -7.10
CA GLU A 262 -10.51 10.36 -7.87
C GLU A 262 -11.96 10.58 -7.38
N LYS A 263 -12.19 10.63 -6.06
CA LYS A 263 -13.54 10.76 -5.46
C LYS A 263 -14.04 12.21 -5.34
N ASP A 264 -13.16 13.18 -5.12
CA ASP A 264 -13.51 14.58 -4.87
C ASP A 264 -12.82 15.50 -5.88
N LEU A 265 -13.60 15.92 -6.90
CA LEU A 265 -13.13 16.82 -7.95
C LEU A 265 -12.64 18.17 -7.41
N SER A 266 -13.13 18.64 -6.25
CA SER A 266 -12.69 19.90 -5.65
C SER A 266 -11.25 19.81 -5.11
N LYS A 267 -10.83 18.61 -4.70
CA LYS A 267 -9.48 18.32 -4.18
C LYS A 267 -8.49 18.00 -5.30
N ARG A 268 -8.99 17.73 -6.50
CA ARG A 268 -8.19 17.50 -7.72
C ARG A 268 -7.69 18.82 -8.32
N ASN A 269 -6.83 19.50 -7.57
CA ASN A 269 -6.17 20.72 -8.02
C ASN A 269 -4.68 20.49 -8.32
N THR A 270 -4.06 21.43 -9.01
CA THR A 270 -2.64 21.37 -9.40
C THR A 270 -1.69 21.31 -8.21
N LEU A 271 -2.08 21.87 -7.06
CA LEU A 271 -1.28 21.85 -5.84
C LEU A 271 -1.23 20.45 -5.21
N THR A 272 -2.36 19.77 -5.10
CA THR A 272 -2.44 18.37 -4.64
C THR A 272 -1.65 17.45 -5.57
N LEU A 273 -1.74 17.67 -6.89
CA LEU A 273 -0.94 16.94 -7.88
C LEU A 273 0.56 17.18 -7.65
N ALA A 274 1.00 18.43 -7.56
CA ALA A 274 2.40 18.79 -7.36
C ALA A 274 2.94 18.21 -6.06
N ALA A 275 2.18 18.32 -4.96
CA ALA A 275 2.54 17.73 -3.67
C ALA A 275 2.66 16.20 -3.74
N THR A 276 1.76 15.52 -4.46
CA THR A 276 1.83 14.06 -4.63
C THR A 276 3.04 13.65 -5.47
N ILE A 277 3.39 14.42 -6.52
CA ILE A 277 4.60 14.20 -7.32
C ILE A 277 5.85 14.35 -6.46
N ILE A 278 5.95 15.45 -5.71
CA ILE A 278 7.04 15.69 -4.76
C ILE A 278 7.12 14.53 -3.76
N LEU A 279 5.99 14.11 -3.20
CA LEU A 279 5.93 12.98 -2.28
C LEU A 279 6.52 11.70 -2.89
N CYS A 280 6.19 11.36 -4.14
CA CYS A 280 6.74 10.19 -4.83
C CYS A 280 8.27 10.22 -4.96
N PHE A 281 8.85 11.38 -5.30
CA PHE A 281 10.31 11.53 -5.39
C PHE A 281 10.97 11.43 -4.01
N PHE A 282 10.53 12.28 -3.08
CA PHE A 282 11.17 12.43 -1.79
C PHE A 282 10.98 11.21 -0.87
N LEU A 283 9.95 10.38 -1.12
CA LEU A 283 9.81 9.08 -0.46
C LEU A 283 10.94 8.13 -0.84
N LEU A 284 11.32 8.08 -2.12
CA LEU A 284 12.17 7.02 -2.67
C LEU A 284 13.66 7.39 -2.71
N LEU A 285 13.99 8.67 -2.78
CA LEU A 285 15.39 9.11 -2.82
C LEU A 285 16.24 8.67 -1.62
N PRO A 286 15.75 8.66 -0.35
CA PRO A 286 16.55 8.18 0.78
C PRO A 286 17.05 6.74 0.63
N PHE A 287 16.38 5.91 -0.17
CA PHE A 287 16.75 4.52 -0.40
C PHE A 287 18.02 4.36 -1.24
N LEU A 288 18.48 5.42 -1.91
CA LEU A 288 19.78 5.45 -2.59
C LEU A 288 20.97 5.40 -1.61
N GLY A 289 20.74 5.60 -0.31
CA GLY A 289 21.74 5.38 0.74
C GLY A 289 22.99 6.21 0.54
N GLU A 290 24.13 5.55 0.38
CA GLU A 290 25.47 6.16 0.25
C GLU A 290 25.65 6.96 -1.06
N ALA A 291 24.83 6.70 -2.09
CA ALA A 291 24.85 7.51 -3.30
C ALA A 291 24.37 8.96 -3.04
N LEU A 292 23.70 9.21 -1.92
CA LEU A 292 23.32 10.55 -1.48
C LEU A 292 24.13 10.97 -0.25
N PRO A 293 24.84 12.12 -0.31
CA PRO A 293 25.42 12.75 0.87
C PRO A 293 24.38 12.91 1.98
N VAL A 294 24.81 12.70 3.22
CA VAL A 294 23.89 12.74 4.37
C VAL A 294 23.18 14.10 4.48
N THR A 295 23.87 15.21 4.18
CA THR A 295 23.27 16.56 4.11
C THR A 295 22.05 16.62 3.19
N ILE A 296 22.14 16.00 2.01
CA ILE A 296 21.06 15.96 1.01
C ILE A 296 19.92 15.07 1.53
N ARG A 297 20.23 13.92 2.13
CA ARG A 297 19.20 13.04 2.72
C ARG A 297 18.40 13.74 3.81
N VAL A 298 19.08 14.47 4.69
CA VAL A 298 18.42 15.28 5.75
C VAL A 298 17.45 16.29 5.14
N VAL A 299 17.88 17.06 4.13
CA VAL A 299 17.01 18.02 3.44
C VAL A 299 15.81 17.32 2.78
N ILE A 300 16.04 16.19 2.10
CA ILE A 300 14.99 15.40 1.46
C ILE A 300 13.95 14.94 2.48
N ILE A 301 14.38 14.42 3.63
CA ILE A 301 13.48 13.95 4.69
C ILE A 301 12.68 15.11 5.30
N THR A 302 13.30 16.28 5.50
CA THR A 302 12.59 17.47 5.99
C THR A 302 11.52 17.92 5.01
N VAL A 303 11.86 18.03 3.71
CA VAL A 303 10.90 18.39 2.65
C VAL A 303 9.78 17.37 2.56
N PHE A 304 10.12 16.08 2.56
CA PHE A 304 9.16 14.97 2.60
C PHE A 304 8.18 15.14 3.77
N SER A 305 8.67 15.42 4.97
CA SER A 305 7.85 15.56 6.17
C SER A 305 6.86 16.72 6.06
N VAL A 306 7.31 17.89 5.60
CA VAL A 306 6.45 19.07 5.38
C VAL A 306 5.34 18.78 4.36
N VAL A 307 5.72 18.25 3.20
CA VAL A 307 4.79 17.99 2.10
C VAL A 307 3.79 16.90 2.47
N SER A 308 4.26 15.84 3.13
CA SER A 308 3.40 14.74 3.61
C SER A 308 2.40 15.20 4.67
N ALA A 309 2.82 16.04 5.62
CA ALA A 309 1.92 16.59 6.64
C ALA A 309 0.82 17.43 5.99
N TRP A 310 1.20 18.35 5.10
CA TRP A 310 0.26 19.19 4.36
C TRP A 310 -0.73 18.34 3.54
N LEU A 311 -0.23 17.33 2.83
CA LEU A 311 -1.05 16.44 2.01
C LEU A 311 -1.99 15.61 2.88
N ALA A 312 -1.51 15.02 3.97
CA ALA A 312 -2.34 14.27 4.92
C ALA A 312 -3.46 15.13 5.52
N CYS A 313 -3.19 16.40 5.86
CA CYS A 313 -4.21 17.33 6.31
C CYS A 313 -5.20 17.73 5.21
N THR A 314 -4.77 17.78 3.96
CA THR A 314 -5.60 18.16 2.81
C THR A 314 -6.53 17.02 2.37
N VAL A 315 -6.01 15.80 2.46
CA VAL A 315 -6.64 14.50 2.11
C VAL A 315 -7.48 13.95 3.27
N GLU A 316 -7.50 14.57 4.45
CA GLU A 316 -8.38 14.07 5.52
C GLU A 316 -9.87 14.28 5.19
N GLU A 317 -10.64 13.18 5.16
CA GLU A 317 -12.10 13.19 5.01
C GLU A 317 -12.77 13.46 6.38
N GLY A 318 -13.71 14.41 6.44
CA GLY A 318 -14.51 14.69 7.65
C GLY A 318 -14.05 15.89 8.50
N PRO A 319 -14.73 16.15 9.64
CA PRO A 319 -14.46 17.30 10.49
C PRO A 319 -13.09 17.17 11.16
N LYS A 320 -12.21 18.13 10.88
CA LYS A 320 -10.86 18.17 11.44
C LYS A 320 -10.93 18.58 12.90
N LYS A 321 -10.55 17.67 13.80
CA LYS A 321 -10.32 18.05 15.19
C LYS A 321 -9.03 18.87 15.28
N MET A 322 -9.06 19.97 16.04
CA MET A 322 -7.90 20.85 16.26
C MET A 322 -6.65 20.08 16.76
N LEU A 323 -6.85 19.11 17.66
CA LEU A 323 -5.73 18.41 18.31
C LEU A 323 -4.90 17.54 17.34
N PRO A 324 -5.46 16.56 16.58
CA PRO A 324 -4.70 15.82 15.57
C PRO A 324 -4.02 16.72 14.53
N LEU A 325 -4.70 17.78 14.09
CA LEU A 325 -4.16 18.73 13.11
C LEU A 325 -2.91 19.44 13.65
N THR A 326 -2.96 19.87 14.91
CA THR A 326 -1.82 20.55 15.57
C THR A 326 -0.63 19.62 15.69
N ILE A 327 -0.84 18.36 16.07
CA ILE A 327 0.24 17.38 16.22
C ILE A 327 0.89 17.03 14.88
N VAL A 328 0.08 16.79 13.84
CA VAL A 328 0.57 16.54 12.48
C VAL A 328 1.38 17.72 11.96
N SER A 329 0.95 18.95 12.25
CA SER A 329 1.65 20.18 11.83
C SER A 329 2.93 20.44 12.62
N LEU A 330 3.06 19.88 13.83
CA LEU A 330 4.24 20.03 14.66
C LEU A 330 5.38 19.10 14.21
N ALA A 331 5.07 17.92 13.67
CA ALA A 331 6.08 16.96 13.24
C ALA A 331 7.14 17.55 12.27
N PRO A 332 6.78 18.26 11.18
CA PRO A 332 7.77 18.88 10.30
C PRO A 332 8.71 19.88 10.98
N ALA A 333 8.22 20.60 12.00
CA ALA A 333 9.06 21.52 12.77
C ALA A 333 10.13 20.77 13.59
N LEU A 334 9.81 19.57 14.09
CA LEU A 334 10.78 18.70 14.78
C LEU A 334 11.86 18.20 13.81
N PHE A 335 11.45 17.77 12.62
CA PHE A 335 12.37 17.37 11.54
C PHE A 335 13.29 18.51 11.14
N LEU A 336 12.77 19.73 11.01
CA LEU A 336 13.57 20.91 10.71
C LEU A 336 14.54 21.25 11.85
N GLY A 337 14.06 21.25 13.10
CA GLY A 337 14.89 21.51 14.27
C GLY A 337 16.07 20.54 14.36
N TRP A 338 15.81 19.25 14.14
CA TRP A 338 16.89 18.26 14.06
C TRP A 338 17.81 18.48 12.86
N ALA A 339 17.28 18.79 11.68
CA ALA A 339 18.10 19.05 10.50
C ALA A 339 19.10 20.20 10.76
N LEU A 340 18.65 21.25 11.46
CA LEU A 340 19.50 22.37 11.85
C LEU A 340 20.59 21.97 12.87
N ILE A 341 20.27 21.09 13.84
CA ILE A 341 21.27 20.52 14.76
C ILE A 341 22.30 19.71 13.98
N TRP A 342 21.85 18.87 13.04
CA TRP A 342 22.72 17.99 12.27
C TRP A 342 23.64 18.77 11.33
N LEU A 343 23.15 19.86 10.74
CA LEU A 343 23.93 20.78 9.91
C LEU A 343 24.84 21.72 10.73
N ASN A 344 24.95 21.53 12.05
CA ASN A 344 25.71 22.38 12.97
C ASN A 344 25.30 23.87 12.95
N VAL A 345 24.05 24.17 12.55
CA VAL A 345 23.48 25.51 12.65
C VAL A 345 23.07 25.81 14.10
N ILE A 346 22.62 24.78 14.82
CA ILE A 346 22.29 24.81 16.25
C ILE A 346 23.37 24.03 17.03
N PRO A 347 23.73 24.43 18.28
CA PRO A 347 24.73 23.74 19.08
C PRO A 347 24.47 22.23 19.22
N THR A 348 25.53 21.44 19.06
CA THR A 348 25.50 19.97 19.10
C THR A 348 25.20 19.40 20.49
N SER A 349 25.26 20.21 21.55
CA SER A 349 24.87 19.82 22.92
C SER A 349 23.41 19.37 23.02
N LEU A 350 22.56 19.81 22.09
CA LEU A 350 21.16 19.40 21.99
C LEU A 350 20.95 18.04 21.29
N ARG A 351 21.99 17.41 20.75
CA ARG A 351 21.89 16.11 20.04
C ARG A 351 21.63 14.92 20.96
N GLY A 352 21.54 15.15 22.27
CA GLY A 352 21.37 14.11 23.28
C GLY A 352 19.96 13.55 23.44
N VAL A 353 19.84 12.58 24.35
CA VAL A 353 18.58 11.90 24.74
C VAL A 353 17.47 12.88 25.09
N PHE A 354 17.81 14.03 25.68
CA PHE A 354 16.86 15.06 26.10
C PHE A 354 16.05 15.68 24.95
N PHE A 355 16.61 15.75 23.73
CA PHE A 355 15.87 16.23 22.56
C PHE A 355 15.05 15.11 21.91
N ASN A 356 15.64 13.92 21.80
CA ASN A 356 15.02 12.81 21.08
C ASN A 356 13.82 12.19 21.80
N LEU A 357 13.84 12.13 23.14
CA LEU A 357 12.76 11.48 23.90
C LEU A 357 11.42 12.24 23.80
N PRO A 358 11.36 13.59 23.95
CA PRO A 358 10.12 14.34 23.73
C PRO A 358 9.59 14.24 22.29
N VAL A 359 10.49 14.26 21.29
CA VAL A 359 10.10 14.12 19.87
C VAL A 359 9.47 12.76 19.64
N LEU A 360 10.10 11.69 20.14
CA LEU A 360 9.57 10.33 20.02
C LEU A 360 8.20 10.19 20.71
N ALA A 361 8.08 10.71 21.94
CA ALA A 361 6.82 10.69 22.69
C ALA A 361 5.69 11.41 21.94
N LEU A 362 5.99 12.57 21.34
CA LEU A 362 5.05 13.35 20.54
C LEU A 362 4.62 12.61 19.26
N LEU A 363 5.55 11.99 18.54
CA LEU A 363 5.24 11.21 17.34
C LEU A 363 4.38 9.98 17.67
N VAL A 364 4.71 9.24 18.75
CA VAL A 364 3.91 8.12 19.24
C VAL A 364 2.51 8.58 19.66
N ALA A 365 2.41 9.69 20.40
CA ALA A 365 1.12 10.27 20.78
C ALA A 365 0.29 10.63 19.54
N GLY A 366 0.91 11.19 18.50
CA GLY A 366 0.23 11.50 17.24
C GLY A 366 -0.31 10.26 16.52
N VAL A 367 0.44 9.14 16.50
CA VAL A 367 -0.07 7.86 15.96
C VAL A 367 -1.31 7.39 16.71
N ILE A 368 -1.32 7.48 18.05
CA ILE A 368 -2.45 7.07 18.90
C ILE A 368 -3.66 8.00 18.70
N LEU A 369 -3.44 9.32 18.73
CA LEU A 369 -4.50 10.33 18.63
C LEU A 369 -5.14 10.38 17.24
N CYS A 370 -4.41 10.01 16.18
CA CYS A 370 -4.92 9.96 14.81
C CYS A 370 -5.67 8.65 14.48
N ARG A 371 -6.06 7.81 15.45
CA ARG A 371 -6.70 6.50 15.19
C ARG A 371 -7.91 6.53 14.23
N LYS A 372 -8.65 7.65 14.20
CA LYS A 372 -9.84 7.84 13.35
C LYS A 372 -9.54 8.53 12.00
N HIS A 373 -8.30 8.99 11.82
CA HIS A 373 -7.88 9.83 10.71
C HIS A 373 -6.82 9.10 9.88
N GLY A 374 -7.26 8.34 8.88
CA GLY A 374 -6.40 7.40 8.13
C GLY A 374 -5.15 8.05 7.50
N PRO A 375 -5.31 9.07 6.65
CA PRO A 375 -4.18 9.82 6.07
C PRO A 375 -3.23 10.41 7.11
N MET A 376 -3.77 11.09 8.13
CA MET A 376 -2.96 11.67 9.21
C MET A 376 -2.19 10.60 9.99
N ARG A 377 -2.84 9.48 10.34
CA ARG A 377 -2.19 8.37 11.02
C ARG A 377 -1.09 7.74 10.19
N THR A 378 -1.35 7.54 8.89
CA THR A 378 -0.36 7.00 7.96
C THR A 378 0.87 7.91 7.89
N TYR A 379 0.66 9.23 7.79
CA TYR A 379 1.76 10.18 7.88
C TYR A 379 2.53 10.07 9.20
N MET A 380 1.83 10.04 10.34
CA MET A 380 2.48 9.93 11.66
C MET A 380 3.28 8.63 11.81
N LEU A 381 2.81 7.51 11.21
CA LEU A 381 3.56 6.26 11.15
C LEU A 381 4.85 6.41 10.35
N VAL A 382 4.79 7.02 9.17
CA VAL A 382 5.97 7.24 8.34
C VAL A 382 6.95 8.21 9.02
N ALA A 383 6.44 9.28 9.63
CA ALA A 383 7.23 10.24 10.38
C ALA A 383 7.93 9.57 11.58
N LEU A 384 7.21 8.77 12.37
CA LEU A 384 7.78 8.02 13.49
C LEU A 384 8.88 7.06 13.02
N SER A 385 8.62 6.27 11.96
CA SER A 385 9.61 5.33 11.42
C SER A 385 10.82 6.03 10.83
N SER A 386 10.63 7.13 10.11
CA SER A 386 11.73 7.94 9.53
C SER A 386 12.59 8.56 10.62
N TYR A 387 11.96 9.04 11.70
CA TYR A 387 12.65 9.56 12.86
C TYR A 387 13.52 8.46 13.52
N ILE A 388 12.95 7.29 13.78
CA ILE A 388 13.69 6.18 14.40
C ILE A 388 14.82 5.67 13.47
N PHE A 389 14.62 5.71 12.15
CA PHE A 389 15.57 5.23 11.15
C PHE A 389 16.81 6.11 11.06
N GLU A 390 16.67 7.43 10.93
CA GLU A 390 17.80 8.35 10.67
C GLU A 390 18.30 9.09 11.92
N TYR A 391 17.46 9.20 12.96
CA TYR A 391 17.71 10.12 14.07
C TYR A 391 18.10 9.38 15.37
N LEU A 392 17.79 8.08 15.44
CA LEU A 392 18.23 7.16 16.50
C LEU A 392 19.27 6.13 16.00
N ALA A 393 19.78 6.30 14.77
CA ALA A 393 20.96 5.59 14.27
C ALA A 393 22.23 6.36 14.67
#